data_AF-A0A972DGP3-F1
#
_entry.id   AF-A0A972DGP3-F1
#
_cell.length_a   1.000
_cell.length_b   1.000
_cell.length_c   1.000
_cell.angle_alpha   90.00
_cell.angle_beta   90.00
_cell.angle_gamma   90.00
#
_symmetry.space_group_name_H-M   'P 1'
#
loop_
_entity.id
_entity.type
_entity.pdbx_description
1 polymer ?
#
loop_
_entity_poly.entity_id
_entity_poly.type
_entity_poly.pdbx_seq_one_letter_code
_entity_poly.pdbx_strand_id
1 'polypeptide(L)'
;TTEATKIPPHYRSYGGFIGIFSSGGPNLIGNEAMSQYTKILYSEEWYKYYCIEPIKYFSSAFVPDDMMKEYNDYWATISGDINNIIADFRNRSWNGQIANYETEWEQYINRLYDAGLDKLVSDFYNNDKFAYYKTPDLNIIWPTN
;
A
#
# COMPACT_ATOMS: atom_id res chain seq x y z
N THR A 1 6.34 10.10 -40.01
CA THR A 1 5.89 11.15 -39.07
C THR A 1 4.76 10.60 -38.25
N THR A 2 4.86 10.62 -36.91
CA THR A 2 3.81 10.11 -36.02
C THR A 2 2.59 11.02 -36.11
N GLU A 3 1.38 10.48 -36.26
CA GLU A 3 0.14 11.28 -36.29
C GLU A 3 -0.01 12.13 -35.03
N ALA A 4 -0.44 13.39 -35.20
CA ALA A 4 -0.54 14.38 -34.13
C ALA A 4 -1.50 13.98 -32.98
N THR A 5 -2.38 13.02 -33.23
CA THR A 5 -3.33 12.49 -32.23
C THR A 5 -2.77 11.30 -31.43
N LYS A 6 -1.55 10.85 -31.74
CA LYS A 6 -0.94 9.68 -31.09
C LYS A 6 0.32 10.08 -30.32
N ILE A 7 0.38 9.64 -29.07
CA ILE A 7 1.55 9.81 -28.20
C ILE A 7 2.77 9.17 -28.89
N PRO A 8 3.87 9.93 -29.10
CA PRO A 8 5.11 9.42 -29.68
C PRO A 8 5.64 8.20 -28.90
N PRO A 9 6.25 7.20 -29.57
CA PRO A 9 6.61 5.93 -28.94
C PRO A 9 7.51 6.06 -27.70
N HIS A 10 8.43 7.04 -27.67
CA HIS A 10 9.33 7.27 -26.54
C HIS A 10 8.66 7.93 -25.32
N TYR A 11 7.42 8.42 -25.48
CA TYR A 11 6.59 8.96 -24.40
C TYR A 11 5.47 8.01 -23.96
N ARG A 12 5.37 6.80 -24.55
CA ARG A 12 4.48 5.76 -24.04
C ARG A 12 5.14 5.17 -22.80
N SER A 13 4.76 5.63 -21.61
CA SER A 13 5.28 5.04 -20.37
C SER A 13 4.91 3.56 -20.32
N TYR A 14 5.93 2.70 -20.19
CA TYR A 14 5.79 1.26 -19.96
C TYR A 14 5.41 0.92 -18.52
N GLY A 15 4.86 1.88 -17.78
CA GLY A 15 4.49 1.74 -16.38
C GLY A 15 3.38 2.73 -16.09
N GLY A 16 2.24 2.20 -15.66
CA GLY A 16 1.16 3.01 -15.14
C GLY A 16 1.58 3.81 -13.91
N PHE A 17 0.69 4.73 -13.57
CA PHE A 17 0.61 5.69 -12.46
C PHE A 17 1.10 5.26 -11.05
N ILE A 18 1.61 4.04 -10.86
CA ILE A 18 1.94 3.43 -9.56
C ILE A 18 3.45 3.22 -9.36
N GLY A 19 4.27 3.38 -10.41
CA GLY A 19 5.74 3.20 -10.34
C GLY A 19 6.51 4.24 -9.51
N ILE A 20 5.83 5.21 -8.89
CA ILE A 20 6.45 6.24 -8.04
C ILE A 20 6.71 5.70 -6.61
N PHE A 21 6.12 4.55 -6.25
CA PHE A 21 6.13 4.05 -4.86
C PHE A 21 6.99 2.79 -4.59
N SER A 22 7.87 2.37 -5.51
CA SER A 22 8.85 1.30 -5.22
C SER A 22 10.05 1.46 -6.15
N SER A 23 11.32 1.36 -5.77
CA SER A 23 11.96 0.77 -4.60
C SER A 23 13.44 1.19 -4.67
N GLY A 24 14.00 1.73 -3.57
CA GLY A 24 15.45 1.79 -3.39
C GLY A 24 16.03 3.14 -2.97
N GLY A 25 16.35 3.27 -1.68
CA GLY A 25 17.38 4.18 -1.15
C GLY A 25 17.08 5.69 -1.15
N PRO A 26 17.65 6.45 -0.21
CA PRO A 26 17.06 7.73 0.23
C PRO A 26 17.38 8.84 -0.77
N ASN A 27 16.38 9.66 -1.12
CA ASN A 27 16.70 11.01 -1.59
C ASN A 27 15.76 12.02 -0.94
N LEU A 28 16.34 12.83 -0.05
CA LEU A 28 15.71 13.91 0.70
C LEU A 28 15.23 15.07 -0.20
N ILE A 29 15.39 14.94 -1.52
CA ILE A 29 14.96 15.88 -2.58
C ILE A 29 14.33 15.09 -3.77
N GLY A 30 13.62 13.99 -3.48
CA GLY A 30 13.04 13.08 -4.48
C GLY A 30 11.82 13.66 -5.21
N ASN A 31 12.08 14.32 -6.34
CA ASN A 31 11.18 14.99 -7.29
C ASN A 31 10.54 16.29 -6.78
N GLU A 32 10.95 17.42 -7.37
CA GLU A 32 10.20 18.68 -7.33
C GLU A 32 8.71 18.43 -7.59
N ALA A 33 8.39 17.56 -8.55
CA ALA A 33 7.02 17.13 -8.82
C ALA A 33 6.31 16.51 -7.60
N MET A 34 7.00 15.72 -6.77
CA MET A 34 6.45 15.15 -5.54
C MET A 34 6.24 16.22 -4.47
N SER A 35 7.17 17.18 -4.36
CA SER A 35 7.04 18.33 -3.46
C SER A 35 5.86 19.23 -3.88
N GLN A 36 5.73 19.56 -5.16
CA GLN A 36 4.61 20.35 -5.69
C GLN A 36 3.28 19.60 -5.56
N TYR A 37 3.26 18.29 -5.86
CA TYR A 37 2.08 17.45 -5.69
C TYR A 37 1.67 17.41 -4.22
N THR A 38 2.59 17.14 -3.29
CA THR A 38 2.32 17.12 -1.85
C THR A 38 1.84 18.49 -1.37
N LYS A 39 2.49 19.57 -1.83
CA LYS A 39 2.09 20.93 -1.50
C LYS A 39 0.66 21.21 -1.93
N ILE A 40 0.31 20.98 -3.20
CA ILE A 40 -1.06 21.18 -3.71
C ILE A 40 -2.05 20.26 -2.98
N LEU A 41 -1.72 18.97 -2.90
CA LEU A 41 -2.54 17.93 -2.29
C LEU A 41 -2.98 18.32 -0.88
N TYR A 42 -2.07 18.88 -0.08
CA TYR A 42 -2.35 19.25 1.29
C TYR A 42 -2.75 20.71 1.50
N SER A 43 -2.17 21.67 0.76
CA SER A 43 -2.54 23.09 0.89
C SER A 43 -3.95 23.38 0.39
N GLU A 44 -4.40 22.66 -0.62
CA GLU A 44 -5.77 22.74 -1.14
C GLU A 44 -6.68 21.64 -0.56
N GLU A 45 -6.16 20.83 0.38
CA GLU A 45 -6.89 19.74 1.04
C GLU A 45 -7.49 18.67 0.10
N TRP A 46 -6.95 18.51 -1.11
CA TRP A 46 -7.40 17.50 -2.07
C TRP A 46 -7.34 16.07 -1.52
N TYR A 47 -6.43 15.79 -0.59
CA TYR A 47 -6.35 14.49 0.08
C TYR A 47 -7.67 14.07 0.73
N LYS A 48 -8.46 15.02 1.24
CA LYS A 48 -9.76 14.73 1.85
C LYS A 48 -10.79 14.16 0.86
N TYR A 49 -10.61 14.44 -0.43
CA TYR A 49 -11.57 14.08 -1.48
C TYR A 49 -11.07 12.94 -2.37
N TYR A 50 -9.76 12.81 -2.53
CA TYR A 50 -9.16 11.93 -3.53
C TYR A 50 -8.19 10.89 -2.95
N CYS A 51 -7.90 10.93 -1.65
CA CYS A 51 -7.08 9.93 -1.00
C CYS A 51 -7.92 9.07 -0.05
N ILE A 52 -7.48 7.82 0.12
CA ILE A 52 -7.98 6.95 1.17
C ILE A 52 -7.06 7.13 2.37
N GLU A 53 -7.55 7.76 3.43
CA GLU A 53 -6.84 7.82 4.70
C GLU A 53 -7.02 6.48 5.44
N PRO A 54 -5.93 5.79 5.80
CA PRO A 54 -6.04 4.56 6.58
C PRO A 54 -6.49 4.89 8.01
N ILE A 55 -7.31 4.03 8.60
CA ILE A 55 -7.66 4.13 10.04
C ILE A 55 -6.44 3.77 10.91
N LYS A 56 -5.64 2.80 10.46
CA LYS A 56 -4.41 2.34 11.10
C LYS A 56 -3.30 2.22 10.05
N TYR A 57 -2.12 2.75 10.34
CA TYR A 57 -0.97 2.71 9.43
C TYR A 57 0.19 1.97 10.09
N PHE A 58 0.59 0.84 9.53
CA PHE A 58 1.60 -0.02 10.15
C PHE A 58 2.99 0.59 9.99
N SER A 59 3.42 1.35 10.98
CA SER A 59 4.76 1.95 11.05
C SER A 59 5.20 2.09 12.51
N SER A 60 6.51 2.27 12.72
CA SER A 60 7.08 2.51 14.06
C SER A 60 6.56 3.77 14.76
N ALA A 61 5.87 4.66 14.04
CA ALA A 61 5.22 5.82 14.66
C ALA A 61 3.90 5.47 15.36
N PHE A 62 3.25 4.36 14.96
CA PHE A 62 1.91 3.97 15.43
C PHE A 62 1.84 2.56 16.04
N VAL A 63 2.89 1.76 15.84
CA VAL A 63 3.00 0.38 16.35
C VAL A 63 4.22 0.31 17.29
N PRO A 64 4.05 -0.12 18.56
CA PRO A 64 5.16 -0.34 19.47
C PRO A 64 6.19 -1.35 18.95
N ASP A 65 7.46 -1.19 19.33
CA ASP A 65 8.57 -2.01 18.82
C ASP A 65 8.42 -3.51 19.16
N ASP A 66 7.93 -3.83 20.36
CA ASP A 66 7.65 -5.21 20.80
C ASP A 66 6.59 -5.85 19.91
N MET A 67 5.49 -5.14 19.67
CA MET A 67 4.41 -5.57 18.81
C MET A 67 4.86 -5.72 17.34
N MET A 68 5.68 -4.79 16.85
CA MET A 68 6.21 -4.86 15.48
C MET A 68 7.14 -6.07 15.31
N LYS A 69 7.93 -6.40 16.33
CA LYS A 69 8.73 -7.63 16.35
C LYS A 69 7.86 -8.88 16.32
N GLU A 70 6.87 -8.97 17.22
CA GLU A 70 5.96 -10.11 17.29
C GLU A 70 5.21 -10.33 15.97
N TYR A 71 4.76 -9.24 15.34
CA TYR A 71 4.14 -9.28 14.02
C TYR A 71 5.08 -9.88 12.98
N ASN A 72 6.32 -9.39 12.91
CA ASN A 72 7.30 -9.85 11.93
C ASN A 72 7.67 -11.32 12.15
N ASP A 73 7.84 -11.72 13.41
CA ASP A 73 8.14 -13.10 13.78
C ASP A 73 6.99 -14.03 13.35
N TYR A 74 5.73 -13.66 13.59
CA TYR A 74 4.58 -14.44 13.16
C TYR A 74 4.41 -14.44 11.62
N TRP A 75 4.55 -13.28 10.97
CA TRP A 75 4.51 -13.16 9.52
C TRP A 75 5.53 -14.08 8.85
N ALA A 76 6.75 -14.16 9.38
CA ALA A 76 7.78 -15.06 8.85
C ALA A 76 7.33 -16.54 8.84
N THR A 77 6.42 -16.95 9.74
CA THR A 77 5.88 -18.31 9.78
C THR A 77 4.80 -18.59 8.73
N ILE A 78 3.98 -17.60 8.37
CA ILE A 78 2.81 -17.79 7.48
C ILE A 78 2.99 -17.21 6.09
N SER A 79 3.97 -16.31 5.90
CA SER A 79 4.13 -15.53 4.66
C SER A 79 4.28 -16.38 3.40
N GLY A 80 4.90 -17.56 3.51
CA GLY A 80 5.03 -18.50 2.39
C GLY A 80 3.67 -19.00 1.90
N ASP A 81 2.82 -19.48 2.81
CA ASP A 81 1.49 -20.00 2.48
C ASP A 81 0.56 -18.89 1.98
N ILE A 82 0.60 -17.73 2.64
CA ILE A 82 -0.15 -16.54 2.21
C ILE A 82 0.24 -16.13 0.78
N ASN A 83 1.54 -16.00 0.50
CA ASN A 83 2.01 -15.61 -0.83
C ASN A 83 1.64 -16.64 -1.90
N ASN A 84 1.63 -17.93 -1.57
CA ASN A 84 1.19 -18.98 -2.49
C ASN A 84 -0.32 -18.86 -2.81
N ILE A 85 -1.16 -18.61 -1.81
CA ILE A 85 -2.61 -18.41 -2.01
C ILE A 85 -2.87 -17.17 -2.88
N ILE A 86 -2.16 -16.06 -2.62
CA ILE A 86 -2.25 -14.83 -3.43
C ILE A 86 -1.82 -15.10 -4.87
N ALA A 87 -0.69 -15.79 -5.07
CA ALA A 87 -0.17 -16.09 -6.40
C ALA A 87 -1.13 -16.98 -7.21
N ASP A 88 -1.71 -17.99 -6.58
CA ASP A 88 -2.73 -18.87 -7.18
C ASP A 88 -3.94 -18.09 -7.67
N PHE A 89 -4.58 -17.32 -6.77
CA PHE A 89 -5.75 -16.52 -7.12
C PHE A 89 -5.46 -15.50 -8.23
N ARG A 90 -4.34 -14.77 -8.12
CA ARG A 90 -3.90 -13.79 -9.13
C ARG A 90 -3.69 -14.44 -10.50
N ASN A 91 -2.97 -15.56 -10.56
CA ASN A 91 -2.69 -16.24 -11.81
C ASN A 91 -3.98 -16.76 -12.46
N ARG A 92 -4.89 -17.33 -11.67
CA ARG A 92 -6.21 -17.76 -12.17
C ARG A 92 -7.04 -16.60 -12.69
N SER A 93 -7.06 -15.49 -11.97
CA SER A 93 -7.75 -14.26 -12.39
C SER A 93 -7.23 -13.75 -13.73
N TRP A 94 -5.91 -13.61 -13.87
CA TRP A 94 -5.28 -13.08 -15.08
C TRP A 94 -5.38 -14.00 -16.29
N ASN A 95 -5.44 -15.32 -16.05
CA ASN A 95 -5.61 -16.30 -17.12
C ASN A 95 -7.08 -16.57 -17.47
N GLY A 96 -8.03 -15.82 -16.90
CA GLY A 96 -9.47 -16.01 -17.17
C GLY A 96 -10.03 -17.34 -16.66
N GLN A 97 -9.41 -17.93 -15.63
CA GLN A 97 -9.78 -19.22 -15.03
C GLN A 97 -10.77 -19.09 -13.87
N ILE A 98 -11.29 -17.89 -13.64
CA ILE A 98 -12.31 -17.58 -12.63
C ILE A 98 -13.62 -17.35 -13.36
N ALA A 99 -14.53 -18.31 -13.26
CA ALA A 99 -15.85 -18.23 -13.89
C ALA A 99 -16.85 -17.41 -13.05
N ASN A 100 -16.81 -17.56 -11.73
CA ASN A 100 -17.61 -16.78 -10.78
C ASN A 100 -16.68 -16.09 -9.78
N TYR A 101 -16.52 -14.77 -9.95
CA TYR A 101 -15.64 -13.98 -9.11
C TYR A 101 -16.13 -13.85 -7.66
N GLU A 102 -17.44 -13.81 -7.42
CA GLU A 102 -17.98 -13.65 -6.07
C GLU A 102 -17.61 -14.86 -5.21
N THR A 103 -17.91 -16.07 -5.70
CA THR A 103 -17.61 -17.31 -4.97
C THR A 103 -16.11 -17.55 -4.81
N GLU A 104 -15.31 -17.30 -5.86
CA GLU A 104 -13.86 -17.51 -5.81
C GLU A 104 -13.18 -16.48 -4.91
N TRP A 105 -13.70 -15.25 -4.84
CA TRP A 105 -13.22 -14.24 -3.91
C TRP A 105 -13.46 -14.64 -2.46
N GLU A 106 -14.67 -15.12 -2.12
CA GLU A 106 -14.97 -15.62 -0.77
C GLU A 106 -14.05 -16.77 -0.37
N GLN A 107 -13.85 -17.75 -1.28
CA GLN A 107 -12.94 -18.87 -1.03
C GLN A 107 -11.49 -18.42 -0.87
N TYR A 108 -11.04 -17.45 -1.68
CA TYR A 108 -9.72 -16.86 -1.54
C TYR A 108 -9.52 -16.21 -0.18
N ILE A 109 -10.48 -15.40 0.27
CA ILE A 109 -10.44 -14.78 1.60
C ILE A 109 -10.40 -15.85 2.69
N ASN A 110 -11.29 -16.85 2.65
CA ASN A 110 -11.32 -17.93 3.64
C ASN A 110 -9.96 -18.65 3.74
N ARG A 111 -9.35 -19.01 2.61
CA ARG A 111 -8.03 -19.64 2.57
C ARG A 111 -6.95 -18.78 3.22
N LEU A 112 -7.00 -17.46 3.05
CA LEU A 112 -6.06 -16.55 3.71
C LEU A 112 -6.26 -16.51 5.22
N TYR A 113 -7.51 -16.47 5.69
CA TYR A 113 -7.81 -16.50 7.12
C TYR A 113 -7.38 -17.84 7.76
N ASP A 114 -7.66 -18.96 7.10
CA ASP A 114 -7.22 -20.30 7.52
C ASP A 114 -5.70 -20.44 7.55
N ALA A 115 -4.98 -19.76 6.64
CA ALA A 115 -3.52 -19.74 6.59
C ALA A 115 -2.88 -18.81 7.65
N GLY A 116 -3.68 -18.13 8.47
CA GLY A 116 -3.18 -17.37 9.62
C GLY A 116 -3.45 -15.87 9.59
N LEU A 117 -4.17 -15.33 8.59
CA LEU A 117 -4.55 -13.91 8.65
C LEU A 117 -5.48 -13.61 9.84
N ASP A 118 -6.28 -14.57 10.31
CA ASP A 118 -7.16 -14.37 11.46
C ASP A 118 -6.40 -13.92 12.71
N LYS A 119 -5.25 -14.56 12.97
CA LYS A 119 -4.38 -14.21 14.09
C LYS A 119 -3.73 -12.83 13.88
N LEU A 120 -3.33 -12.50 12.66
CA LEU A 120 -2.82 -11.15 12.38
C LEU A 120 -3.86 -10.07 12.67
N VAL A 121 -5.11 -10.31 12.26
CA VAL A 121 -6.21 -9.37 12.46
C VAL A 121 -6.53 -9.22 13.95
N SER A 122 -6.71 -10.33 14.66
CA SER A 122 -7.10 -10.34 16.08
C SER A 122 -5.99 -9.82 17.00
N ASP A 123 -4.78 -10.36 16.91
CA ASP A 123 -3.71 -10.08 17.87
C ASP A 123 -3.01 -8.75 17.60
N PHE A 124 -3.01 -8.28 16.34
CA PHE A 124 -2.27 -7.07 15.94
C PHE A 124 -3.17 -5.95 15.43
N TYR A 125 -3.93 -6.15 14.35
CA TYR A 125 -4.71 -5.04 13.78
C TYR A 125 -5.84 -4.56 14.70
N ASN A 126 -6.43 -5.45 15.50
CA ASN A 126 -7.43 -5.12 16.51
C ASN A 126 -6.84 -4.79 17.89
N ASN A 127 -5.51 -4.79 18.02
CA ASN A 127 -4.86 -4.43 19.27
C ASN A 127 -4.99 -2.92 19.55
N ASP A 128 -5.38 -2.57 20.77
CA ASP A 128 -5.53 -1.17 21.21
C ASP A 128 -4.18 -0.44 21.28
N LYS A 129 -3.07 -1.18 21.40
CA LYS A 129 -1.72 -0.61 21.31
C LYS A 129 -1.38 -0.08 19.92
N PHE A 130 -2.04 -0.61 18.87
CA PHE A 130 -1.88 -0.08 17.52
C PHE A 130 -2.71 1.19 17.39
N ALA A 131 -2.03 2.32 17.51
CA ALA A 131 -2.62 3.64 17.48
C ALA A 131 -3.31 3.93 16.13
N TYR A 132 -4.37 4.74 16.21
CA TYR A 132 -4.99 5.29 15.01
C TYR A 132 -4.00 6.15 14.25
N TYR A 133 -4.07 6.04 12.93
CA TYR A 133 -3.32 6.93 12.06
C TYR A 133 -3.74 8.37 12.33
N LYS A 134 -2.74 9.24 12.39
CA LYS A 134 -2.92 10.68 12.44
C LYS A 134 -2.16 11.28 11.27
N THR A 135 -2.88 11.94 10.38
CA THR A 135 -2.28 12.73 9.30
C THR A 135 -1.29 13.73 9.94
N PRO A 136 -0.02 13.74 9.50
CA PRO A 136 0.99 14.66 10.04
C PRO A 136 0.52 16.10 9.96
N ASP A 137 0.87 16.93 10.95
CA ASP A 137 0.67 18.36 10.85
C ASP A 137 1.67 18.94 9.85
N LEU A 138 1.16 19.51 8.76
CA LEU A 138 1.96 20.03 7.67
C LEU A 138 2.29 21.51 7.83
N ASN A 139 1.83 22.14 8.91
CA ASN A 139 2.19 23.51 9.27
C ASN A 139 3.52 23.58 10.04
N ILE A 140 4.24 22.47 10.19
CA ILE A 140 5.57 22.46 10.80
C ILE A 140 6.55 23.20 9.89
N ILE A 141 6.90 24.42 10.30
CA ILE A 141 8.04 25.15 9.74
C ILE A 141 9.31 24.45 10.22
N TRP A 142 9.96 23.71 9.33
CA TRP A 142 11.26 23.12 9.62
C TRP A 142 12.27 24.24 9.93
N PRO A 143 13.03 24.15 11.03
CA PRO A 143 14.06 25.14 11.31
C PRO A 143 15.06 25.15 10.16
N THR A 144 15.16 26.28 9.47
CA THR A 144 16.23 26.53 8.52
C THR A 144 17.50 26.80 9.34
N ASN A 145 18.43 25.85 9.34
CA ASN A 145 19.79 26.05 9.84
C ASN A 145 20.54 27.05 8.95
#